data_AF-A0A182SP34-F1
#
_entry.id   AF-A0A182SP34-F1
#
_cell.length_a   1.000
_cell.length_b   1.000
_cell.length_c   1.000
_cell.angle_alpha   90.00
_cell.angle_beta   90.00
_cell.angle_gamma   90.00
#
_symmetry.space_group_name_H-M   'P 1'
#
loop_
_entity.id
_entity.type
_entity.pdbx_description
1 polymer ?
#
loop_
_entity_poly.entity_id
_entity_poly.type
_entity_poly.pdbx_seq_one_letter_code
_entity_poly.pdbx_strand_id
1 'polypeptide(L)'
;MLSPDQTSSPPSPVDEQKLERNVFKQEMQRKRLLQLEALEQKLTGFAKFNQEHSKKKGNVRQLAGKRQLRSIENLQQSDIDNNNDVDGIEFTKSPTFIKGTMRDYQVRGLNWLISMHNNNLNGILADEMGLGKTIQSISMIGYLLNVCNLKGPFLVVVPLTTLHNWMNEFSRFLPSAKVFRAHGTGDQKSAIIAKLRHAKPSWNVAITTYEFISFNRSIFSRINFHYAIIDEGHRAKNELTLFANALRNCNIQS
;
A
#
# COMPACT_ATOMS: atom_id res chain seq x y z
N MET A 1 42.85 -59.11 -14.03
CA MET A 1 42.76 -57.93 -14.91
C MET A 1 41.91 -56.89 -14.19
N LEU A 2 42.55 -55.86 -13.64
CA LEU A 2 41.89 -54.70 -13.02
C LEU A 2 41.91 -53.57 -14.05
N SER A 3 40.74 -53.05 -14.43
CA SER A 3 40.61 -51.87 -15.29
C SER A 3 40.71 -50.60 -14.43
N PRO A 4 41.42 -49.55 -14.86
CA PRO A 4 41.63 -48.35 -14.05
C PRO A 4 40.42 -47.42 -14.06
N ASP A 5 40.20 -46.83 -12.89
CA ASP A 5 39.20 -45.83 -12.52
C ASP A 5 39.32 -44.58 -13.41
N GLN A 6 38.22 -44.15 -14.05
CA GLN A 6 38.17 -42.89 -14.78
C GLN A 6 37.94 -41.74 -13.80
N THR A 7 39.02 -41.09 -13.37
CA THR A 7 38.97 -39.79 -12.72
C THR A 7 38.45 -38.75 -13.71
N SER A 8 37.23 -38.24 -13.49
CA SER A 8 36.70 -37.09 -14.25
C SER A 8 37.51 -35.83 -13.94
N SER A 9 38.11 -35.23 -14.97
CA SER A 9 38.86 -33.97 -14.89
C SER A 9 37.98 -32.83 -14.38
N PRO A 10 38.49 -31.90 -13.54
CA PRO A 10 37.73 -30.73 -13.15
C PRO A 10 37.39 -29.86 -14.38
N PRO A 11 36.20 -29.25 -14.43
CA PRO A 11 35.79 -28.40 -15.55
C PRO A 11 36.75 -27.22 -15.74
N SER A 12 36.93 -26.80 -16.99
CA SER A 12 37.85 -25.70 -17.32
C SER A 12 37.29 -24.36 -16.79
N PRO A 13 38.15 -23.37 -16.45
CA PRO A 13 37.70 -22.08 -15.90
C PRO A 13 36.73 -21.31 -16.82
N VAL A 14 36.78 -21.56 -18.13
CA VAL A 14 35.88 -20.96 -19.13
C VAL A 14 34.51 -21.64 -19.11
N ASP A 15 34.46 -22.95 -18.85
CA ASP A 15 33.22 -23.71 -18.71
C ASP A 15 32.52 -23.39 -17.39
N GLU A 16 33.28 -23.17 -16.30
CA GLU A 16 32.73 -22.70 -15.02
C GLU A 16 32.06 -21.33 -15.16
N GLN A 17 32.70 -20.35 -15.79
CA GLN A 17 32.09 -19.02 -15.99
C GLN A 17 30.83 -19.06 -16.87
N LYS A 18 30.79 -19.94 -17.87
CA LYS A 18 29.62 -20.11 -18.74
C LYS A 18 28.49 -20.83 -18.01
N LEU A 19 28.81 -21.82 -17.19
CA LEU A 19 27.88 -22.53 -16.33
C LEU A 19 27.29 -21.58 -15.28
N GLU A 20 28.11 -20.78 -14.59
CA GLU A 20 27.67 -19.76 -13.63
C GLU A 20 26.73 -18.74 -14.28
N ARG A 21 27.03 -18.25 -15.48
CA ARG A 21 26.14 -17.34 -16.22
C ARG A 21 24.80 -17.99 -16.57
N ASN A 22 24.81 -19.28 -16.92
CA ASN A 22 23.58 -20.00 -17.26
C ASN A 22 22.74 -20.30 -16.02
N VAL A 23 23.38 -20.70 -14.91
CA VAL A 23 22.74 -20.89 -13.60
C VAL A 23 22.14 -19.57 -13.12
N PHE A 24 22.88 -18.46 -13.21
CA PHE A 24 22.39 -17.13 -12.86
C PHE A 24 21.20 -16.69 -13.72
N LYS A 25 21.25 -16.93 -15.05
CA LYS A 25 20.12 -16.65 -15.95
C LYS A 25 18.89 -17.50 -15.64
N GLN A 26 19.08 -18.79 -15.34
CA GLN A 26 17.99 -19.69 -14.94
C GLN A 26 17.39 -19.27 -13.61
N GLU A 27 18.20 -18.87 -12.64
CA GLU A 27 17.74 -18.39 -11.34
C GLU A 27 16.92 -17.10 -11.49
N MET A 28 17.38 -16.16 -12.34
CA MET A 28 16.62 -14.94 -12.66
C MET A 28 15.29 -15.25 -13.36
N GLN A 29 15.26 -16.21 -14.30
CA GLN A 29 14.03 -16.67 -14.94
C GLN A 29 13.07 -17.31 -13.94
N ARG A 30 13.58 -18.13 -13.01
CA ARG A 30 12.78 -18.76 -11.94
C ARG A 30 12.17 -17.71 -11.01
N LYS A 31 12.96 -16.71 -10.58
CA LYS A 31 12.47 -15.59 -9.77
C LYS A 31 11.36 -14.81 -10.49
N ARG A 32 11.55 -14.52 -11.79
CA ARG A 32 10.53 -13.85 -12.60
C ARG A 32 9.25 -14.68 -12.75
N LEU A 33 9.36 -16.01 -12.88
CA LEU A 33 8.20 -16.90 -12.97
C LEU A 33 7.41 -16.95 -11.66
N LEU A 34 8.10 -17.08 -10.52
CA LEU A 34 7.47 -17.03 -9.20
C LEU A 34 6.77 -15.69 -8.93
N GLN A 35 7.35 -14.57 -9.38
CA GLN A 35 6.72 -13.26 -9.30
C GLN A 35 5.44 -13.19 -10.15
N LEU A 36 5.45 -13.78 -11.35
CA LEU A 36 4.26 -13.84 -12.22
C LEU A 36 3.16 -14.71 -11.61
N GLU A 37 3.52 -15.86 -11.05
CA GLU A 37 2.56 -16.76 -10.39
C GLU A 37 1.94 -16.10 -9.15
N ALA A 38 2.75 -15.44 -8.32
CA ALA A 38 2.24 -14.68 -7.17
C ALA A 38 1.30 -13.53 -7.60
N LEU A 39 1.63 -12.85 -8.71
CA LEU A 39 0.76 -11.80 -9.27
C LEU A 39 -0.56 -12.39 -9.79
N GLU A 40 -0.51 -13.52 -10.50
CA GLU A 40 -1.72 -14.20 -10.97
C GLU A 40 -2.62 -14.65 -9.82
N GLN A 41 -2.04 -15.18 -8.73
CA GLN A 41 -2.80 -15.55 -7.54
C GLN A 41 -3.51 -14.34 -6.91
N LYS A 42 -2.79 -13.22 -6.72
CA LYS A 42 -3.35 -11.95 -6.21
C LYS A 42 -4.48 -11.42 -7.10
N LEU A 43 -4.27 -11.42 -8.42
CA LEU A 43 -5.27 -11.00 -9.39
C LEU A 43 -6.50 -11.93 -9.42
N THR A 44 -6.29 -13.24 -9.23
CA THR A 44 -7.37 -14.23 -9.19
C THR A 44 -8.24 -14.05 -7.94
N GLY A 45 -7.64 -13.82 -6.77
CA GLY A 45 -8.35 -13.49 -5.54
C GLY A 45 -9.22 -12.24 -5.70
N PHE A 46 -8.64 -11.19 -6.30
CA PHE A 46 -9.37 -9.95 -6.62
C PHE A 46 -10.52 -10.16 -7.62
N ALA A 47 -10.31 -10.96 -8.67
CA ALA A 47 -11.33 -11.25 -9.67
C ALA A 47 -12.52 -12.01 -9.07
N LYS A 48 -12.29 -12.98 -8.17
CA LYS A 48 -13.33 -13.70 -7.44
C LYS A 48 -14.16 -12.75 -6.57
N PHE A 49 -13.49 -11.90 -5.78
CA PHE A 49 -14.17 -10.89 -4.96
C PHE A 49 -15.10 -9.99 -5.81
N ASN A 50 -14.60 -9.48 -6.94
CA ASN A 50 -15.41 -8.64 -7.83
C ASN A 50 -16.56 -9.40 -8.49
N GLN A 51 -16.38 -10.68 -8.87
CA GLN A 51 -17.46 -11.48 -9.47
C GLN A 51 -18.60 -11.73 -8.48
N GLU A 52 -18.28 -12.04 -7.22
CA GLU A 52 -19.26 -12.23 -6.15
C GLU A 52 -20.05 -10.95 -5.87
N HIS A 53 -19.37 -9.80 -5.93
CA HIS A 53 -19.95 -8.49 -5.64
C HIS A 53 -20.61 -7.81 -6.85
N SER A 54 -20.26 -8.20 -8.09
CA SER A 54 -20.86 -7.66 -9.33
C SER A 54 -22.22 -8.30 -9.66
N LYS A 55 -22.52 -9.50 -9.15
CA LYS A 55 -23.86 -10.12 -9.29
C LYS A 55 -25.00 -9.27 -8.67
N LYS A 56 -24.67 -8.26 -7.86
CA LYS A 56 -25.63 -7.33 -7.23
C LYS A 56 -25.72 -5.93 -7.88
N LYS A 57 -25.02 -5.64 -8.98
CA LYS A 57 -25.18 -4.37 -9.73
C LYS A 57 -25.17 -4.61 -11.24
N GLY A 58 -26.24 -4.19 -11.91
CA GLY A 58 -26.32 -4.12 -13.37
C GLY A 58 -25.24 -3.22 -13.98
N ASN A 59 -24.78 -3.65 -15.15
CA ASN A 59 -24.00 -2.96 -16.19
C ASN A 59 -23.20 -1.70 -15.77
N VAL A 60 -21.94 -1.91 -15.38
CA VAL A 60 -20.91 -0.85 -15.41
C VAL A 60 -20.01 -1.10 -16.61
N ARG A 61 -19.98 -0.14 -17.55
CA ARG A 61 -19.11 -0.14 -18.74
C ARG A 61 -17.64 -0.14 -18.33
N GLN A 62 -16.88 -1.10 -18.83
CA GLN A 62 -15.42 -1.12 -18.74
C GLN A 62 -14.81 0.09 -19.46
N LEU A 63 -14.16 1.00 -18.72
CA LEU A 63 -13.13 1.88 -19.28
C LEU A 63 -11.76 1.28 -18.95
N ALA A 64 -11.34 0.30 -19.75
CA ALA A 64 -9.97 -0.21 -19.75
C ALA A 64 -9.07 0.72 -20.58
N GLY A 65 -8.67 1.84 -20.00
CA GLY A 65 -7.59 2.65 -20.54
C GLY A 65 -6.25 1.96 -20.28
N LYS A 66 -5.60 1.44 -21.33
CA LYS A 66 -4.23 0.92 -21.30
C LYS A 66 -3.29 2.01 -20.77
N ARG A 67 -2.94 1.95 -19.49
CA ARG A 67 -1.79 2.67 -18.92
C ARG A 67 -0.74 1.63 -18.51
N GLN A 68 0.44 1.84 -19.06
CA GLN A 68 1.65 1.03 -18.93
C GLN A 68 1.87 0.62 -17.46
N LEU A 69 1.79 -0.69 -17.19
CA LEU A 69 2.15 -1.26 -15.89
C LEU A 69 3.64 -0.95 -15.64
N ARG A 70 3.95 -0.33 -14.50
CA ARG A 70 5.34 -0.15 -14.06
C ARG A 70 5.99 -1.53 -13.89
N SER A 71 7.26 -1.62 -14.24
CA SER A 71 8.03 -2.87 -14.35
C SER A 71 7.98 -3.70 -13.05
N ILE A 72 7.71 -5.00 -13.24
CA ILE A 72 7.59 -6.08 -12.24
C ILE A 72 8.89 -6.30 -11.43
N GLU A 73 9.99 -5.65 -11.79
CA GLU A 73 11.33 -5.85 -11.21
C GLU A 73 11.49 -5.33 -9.77
N ASN A 74 10.52 -4.58 -9.21
CA ASN A 74 10.62 -3.98 -7.87
C ASN A 74 9.84 -4.73 -6.76
N LEU A 75 9.25 -5.90 -7.03
CA LEU A 75 8.57 -6.70 -5.99
C LEU A 75 9.60 -7.34 -5.05
N GLN A 76 9.53 -7.04 -3.76
CA GLN A 76 10.42 -7.57 -2.72
C GLN A 76 9.89 -8.91 -2.19
N GLN A 77 10.78 -9.76 -1.65
CA GLN A 77 10.41 -11.08 -1.08
C GLN A 77 9.36 -10.96 0.05
N SER A 78 9.37 -9.84 0.79
CA SER A 78 8.37 -9.50 1.81
C SER A 78 6.94 -9.41 1.26
N ASP A 79 6.79 -9.10 -0.04
CA ASP A 79 5.47 -8.95 -0.68
C ASP A 79 4.81 -10.31 -0.99
N ILE A 80 5.54 -11.42 -0.78
CA ILE A 80 5.13 -12.81 -0.99
C ILE A 80 4.86 -13.51 0.35
N ASP A 81 5.62 -13.17 1.40
CA ASP A 81 5.61 -13.89 2.68
C ASP A 81 4.42 -13.55 3.61
N ASN A 82 3.62 -12.51 3.29
CA ASN A 82 2.42 -12.16 4.06
C ASN A 82 1.16 -12.95 3.66
N ASN A 83 1.28 -13.96 2.81
CA ASN A 83 0.13 -14.73 2.29
C ASN A 83 -0.38 -15.84 3.22
N ASN A 84 -0.08 -15.77 4.52
CA ASN A 84 -0.53 -16.78 5.48
C ASN A 84 -1.46 -16.16 6.53
N ASP A 85 -2.75 -16.48 6.37
CA ASP A 85 -3.69 -16.69 7.48
C ASP A 85 -4.40 -15.46 8.09
N VAL A 86 -4.97 -14.59 7.24
CA VAL A 86 -6.12 -13.77 7.66
C VAL A 86 -7.34 -14.22 6.89
N ASP A 87 -7.94 -15.32 7.36
CA ASP A 87 -9.30 -15.71 7.00
C ASP A 87 -10.25 -14.51 7.20
N GLY A 88 -10.62 -13.88 6.08
CA GLY A 88 -12.00 -13.55 5.74
C GLY A 88 -12.79 -12.67 6.70
N ILE A 89 -12.20 -11.68 7.38
CA ILE A 89 -13.01 -10.69 8.11
C ILE A 89 -13.75 -9.81 7.10
N GLU A 90 -14.99 -10.19 6.82
CA GLU A 90 -15.94 -9.43 6.04
C GLU A 90 -16.93 -8.72 6.97
N PHE A 91 -16.99 -7.40 6.88
CA PHE A 91 -17.98 -6.64 7.63
C PHE A 91 -19.33 -6.66 6.90
N THR A 92 -20.38 -7.12 7.58
CA THR A 92 -21.76 -7.03 7.07
C THR A 92 -22.47 -5.74 7.53
N LYS A 93 -21.91 -5.06 8.54
CA LYS A 93 -22.41 -3.82 9.14
C LYS A 93 -21.24 -2.89 9.45
N SER A 94 -21.54 -1.65 9.85
CA SER A 94 -20.54 -0.69 10.32
C SER A 94 -19.64 -1.32 11.41
N PRO A 95 -18.31 -1.29 11.26
CA PRO A 95 -17.40 -1.82 12.28
C PRO A 95 -17.55 -1.10 13.63
N THR A 96 -17.36 -1.82 14.73
CA THR A 96 -17.57 -1.31 16.10
C THR A 96 -16.60 -0.21 16.52
N PHE A 97 -15.40 -0.18 15.92
CA PHE A 97 -14.41 0.86 16.14
C PHE A 97 -14.75 2.19 15.45
N ILE A 98 -15.70 2.19 14.50
CA ILE A 98 -16.18 3.42 13.85
C ILE A 98 -17.36 3.99 14.62
N LYS A 99 -17.25 5.27 14.98
CA LYS A 99 -18.31 6.03 15.64
C LYS A 99 -19.26 6.61 14.60
N GLY A 100 -20.49 6.09 14.58
CA GLY A 100 -21.50 6.41 13.58
C GLY A 100 -21.84 5.18 12.75
N THR A 101 -22.77 5.33 11.81
CA THR A 101 -23.27 4.23 10.98
C THR A 101 -22.83 4.43 9.54
N MET A 102 -21.96 3.55 9.05
CA MET A 102 -21.65 3.46 7.62
C MET A 102 -22.84 2.94 6.84
N ARG A 103 -23.04 3.48 5.63
CA ARG A 103 -24.03 2.95 4.67
C ARG A 103 -23.54 1.64 4.08
N ASP A 104 -24.44 0.75 3.65
CA ASP A 104 -24.09 -0.58 3.13
C ASP A 104 -23.09 -0.56 1.98
N TYR A 105 -23.16 0.44 1.10
CA TYR A 105 -22.18 0.58 0.02
C TYR A 105 -20.80 1.01 0.54
N GLN A 106 -20.72 1.75 1.65
CA GLN A 106 -19.46 2.14 2.28
C GLN A 106 -18.83 0.95 3.01
N VAL A 107 -19.63 0.10 3.63
CA VAL A 107 -19.17 -1.17 4.23
C VAL A 107 -18.60 -2.08 3.14
N ARG A 108 -19.28 -2.21 2.00
CA ARG A 108 -18.73 -2.93 0.84
C ARG A 108 -17.44 -2.31 0.31
N GLY A 109 -17.35 -0.97 0.27
CA GLY A 109 -16.13 -0.26 -0.09
C GLY A 109 -14.97 -0.57 0.87
N LEU A 110 -15.25 -0.67 2.17
CA LEU A 110 -14.26 -1.12 3.16
C LEU A 110 -13.81 -2.56 2.93
N ASN A 111 -14.73 -3.50 2.74
CA ASN A 111 -14.37 -4.91 2.46
C ASN A 111 -13.53 -5.02 1.19
N TRP A 112 -13.82 -4.21 0.17
CA TRP A 112 -13.00 -4.13 -1.03
C TRP A 112 -11.58 -3.63 -0.72
N LEU A 113 -11.41 -2.59 0.11
CA LEU A 113 -10.09 -2.12 0.54
C LEU A 113 -9.32 -3.17 1.35
N ILE A 114 -10.00 -3.89 2.24
CA ILE A 114 -9.42 -4.98 3.02
C ILE A 114 -8.92 -6.09 2.08
N SER A 115 -9.74 -6.48 1.10
CA SER A 115 -9.35 -7.45 0.08
C SER A 115 -8.12 -6.99 -0.70
N MET A 116 -8.06 -5.71 -1.10
CA MET A 116 -6.88 -5.14 -1.76
C MET A 116 -5.63 -5.24 -0.87
N HIS A 117 -5.75 -4.86 0.40
CA HIS A 117 -4.66 -4.95 1.38
C HIS A 117 -4.18 -6.39 1.59
N ASN A 118 -5.09 -7.34 1.80
CA ASN A 118 -4.74 -8.74 2.05
C ASN A 118 -4.12 -9.43 0.83
N ASN A 119 -4.33 -8.89 -0.37
CA ASN A 119 -3.69 -9.35 -1.60
C ASN A 119 -2.43 -8.52 -1.94
N ASN A 120 -1.96 -7.64 -1.07
CA ASN A 120 -0.84 -6.71 -1.29
C ASN A 120 -1.00 -5.91 -2.60
N LEU A 121 -2.23 -5.43 -2.84
CA LEU A 121 -2.60 -4.63 -4.00
C LEU A 121 -2.96 -3.19 -3.57
N ASN A 122 -2.59 -2.22 -4.41
CA ASN A 122 -2.96 -0.83 -4.21
C ASN A 122 -4.36 -0.54 -4.76
N GLY A 123 -5.24 0.02 -3.94
CA GLY A 123 -6.61 0.36 -4.31
C GLY A 123 -6.78 1.82 -4.75
N ILE A 124 -7.60 2.05 -5.77
CA ILE A 124 -8.12 3.38 -6.14
C ILE A 124 -9.63 3.43 -5.87
N LEU A 125 -10.04 4.16 -4.83
CA LEU A 125 -11.45 4.47 -4.58
C LEU A 125 -11.89 5.62 -5.48
N ALA A 126 -12.55 5.28 -6.60
CA ALA A 126 -13.02 6.24 -7.59
C ALA A 126 -14.55 6.48 -7.53
N ASP A 127 -15.18 6.21 -6.38
CA ASP A 127 -16.61 6.48 -6.15
C ASP A 127 -16.95 7.95 -6.44
N GLU A 128 -18.20 8.21 -6.83
CA GLU A 128 -18.71 9.57 -7.04
C GLU A 128 -18.46 10.49 -5.84
N MET A 129 -18.29 11.79 -6.11
CA MET A 129 -18.14 12.79 -5.05
C MET A 129 -19.40 12.80 -4.16
N GLY A 130 -19.21 12.92 -2.84
CA GLY A 130 -20.31 12.89 -1.88
C GLY A 130 -20.71 11.50 -1.35
N LEU A 131 -20.17 10.40 -1.90
CA LEU A 131 -20.43 9.04 -1.38
C LEU A 131 -19.65 8.71 -0.08
N GLY A 132 -18.91 9.67 0.47
CA GLY A 132 -18.18 9.48 1.74
C GLY A 132 -16.98 8.54 1.60
N LYS A 133 -16.12 8.77 0.59
CA LYS A 133 -14.83 8.08 0.48
C LYS A 133 -13.98 8.26 1.74
N THR A 134 -14.04 9.44 2.36
CA THR A 134 -13.32 9.76 3.60
C THR A 134 -13.64 8.79 4.73
N ILE A 135 -14.92 8.49 5.00
CA ILE A 135 -15.28 7.53 6.06
C ILE A 135 -14.82 6.11 5.71
N GLN A 136 -14.87 5.71 4.42
CA GLN A 136 -14.33 4.42 3.99
C GLN A 136 -12.81 4.33 4.24
N SER A 137 -12.06 5.37 3.87
CA SER A 137 -10.61 5.45 4.07
C SER A 137 -10.22 5.49 5.56
N ILE A 138 -10.94 6.23 6.39
CA ILE A 138 -10.75 6.22 7.86
C ILE A 138 -11.05 4.84 8.42
N SER A 139 -12.08 4.17 7.91
CA SER A 139 -12.44 2.82 8.36
C SER A 139 -11.37 1.78 8.01
N MET A 140 -10.67 1.97 6.89
CA MET A 140 -9.51 1.14 6.54
C MET A 140 -8.38 1.31 7.57
N ILE A 141 -8.05 2.54 7.97
CA ILE A 141 -7.08 2.77 9.07
C ILE A 141 -7.58 2.16 10.39
N GLY A 142 -8.88 2.26 10.67
CA GLY A 142 -9.51 1.63 11.82
C GLY A 142 -9.37 0.11 11.83
N TYR A 143 -9.53 -0.54 10.67
CA TYR A 143 -9.29 -1.96 10.50
C TYR A 143 -7.83 -2.33 10.80
N LEU A 144 -6.87 -1.61 10.21
CA LEU A 144 -5.44 -1.84 10.46
C LEU A 144 -5.08 -1.68 11.94
N LEU A 145 -5.67 -0.68 12.62
CA LEU A 145 -5.43 -0.41 14.05
C LEU A 145 -6.01 -1.48 14.97
N ASN A 146 -7.28 -1.84 14.77
CA ASN A 146 -8.06 -2.60 15.75
C ASN A 146 -8.14 -4.09 15.43
N VAL A 147 -7.91 -4.49 14.18
CA VAL A 147 -8.00 -5.87 13.71
C VAL A 147 -6.61 -6.41 13.40
N CYS A 148 -5.83 -5.69 12.59
CA CYS A 148 -4.45 -6.09 12.28
C CYS A 148 -3.44 -5.74 13.38
N ASN A 149 -3.87 -5.04 14.44
CA ASN A 149 -3.03 -4.58 15.55
C ASN A 149 -1.82 -3.73 15.12
N LEU A 150 -1.89 -3.06 13.96
CA LEU A 150 -0.86 -2.17 13.47
C LEU A 150 -1.03 -0.78 14.10
N LYS A 151 -0.10 -0.40 14.97
CA LYS A 151 -0.17 0.89 15.71
C LYS A 151 0.22 2.11 14.87
N GLY A 152 0.49 1.94 13.58
CA GLY A 152 1.06 2.97 12.71
C GLY A 152 2.60 2.98 12.75
N PRO A 153 3.25 3.93 12.05
CA PRO A 153 2.65 5.16 11.53
C PRO A 153 1.92 4.97 10.20
N PHE A 154 0.78 5.65 10.04
CA PHE A 154 0.02 5.76 8.79
C PHE A 154 0.12 7.18 8.23
N LEU A 155 0.11 7.29 6.89
CA LEU A 155 0.21 8.56 6.19
C LEU A 155 -1.10 8.91 5.49
N VAL A 156 -1.57 10.14 5.65
CA VAL A 156 -2.70 10.67 4.89
C VAL A 156 -2.26 11.98 4.23
N VAL A 157 -2.24 12.01 2.89
CA VAL A 157 -1.88 13.19 2.10
C VAL A 157 -3.12 13.77 1.46
N VAL A 158 -3.38 15.05 1.74
CA VAL A 158 -4.62 15.73 1.35
C VAL A 158 -4.33 17.13 0.78
N PRO A 159 -5.23 17.70 -0.03
CA PRO A 159 -5.19 19.13 -0.32
C PRO A 159 -5.18 19.97 0.97
N LEU A 160 -4.47 21.10 0.98
CA LEU A 160 -4.42 21.99 2.15
C LEU A 160 -5.82 22.42 2.61
N THR A 161 -6.72 22.66 1.67
CA THR A 161 -8.10 23.07 1.92
C THR A 161 -8.93 22.03 2.66
N THR A 162 -8.65 20.73 2.48
CA THR A 162 -9.41 19.64 3.12
C THR A 162 -8.73 19.09 4.37
N LEU A 163 -7.51 19.54 4.70
CA LEU A 163 -6.75 19.05 5.85
C LEU A 163 -7.52 19.17 7.16
N HIS A 164 -8.13 20.33 7.43
CA HIS A 164 -8.91 20.52 8.65
C HIS A 164 -10.15 19.62 8.68
N ASN A 165 -10.81 19.43 7.54
CA ASN A 165 -11.93 18.51 7.43
C ASN A 165 -11.51 17.07 7.78
N TRP A 166 -10.40 16.60 7.23
CA TRP A 166 -9.87 15.26 7.56
C TRP A 166 -9.58 15.09 9.05
N MET A 167 -8.99 16.09 9.72
CA MET A 167 -8.78 16.07 11.18
C MET A 167 -10.10 15.93 11.95
N ASN A 168 -11.14 16.66 11.52
CA ASN A 168 -12.46 16.61 12.15
C ASN A 168 -13.15 15.26 11.92
N GLU A 169 -13.06 14.72 10.70
CA GLU A 169 -13.65 13.42 10.37
C GLU A 169 -12.98 12.27 11.12
N PHE A 170 -11.65 12.30 11.32
CA PHE A 170 -10.99 11.35 12.21
C PHE A 170 -11.47 11.47 13.65
N SER A 171 -11.57 12.70 14.17
CA SER A 171 -12.05 12.95 15.54
C SER A 171 -13.49 12.48 15.72
N ARG A 172 -14.31 12.59 14.67
CA ARG A 172 -15.70 12.15 14.65
C ARG A 172 -15.85 10.64 14.53
N PHE A 173 -15.22 10.03 13.52
CA PHE A 173 -15.45 8.64 13.13
C PHE A 173 -14.51 7.65 13.80
N LEU A 174 -13.28 8.05 14.16
CA LEU A 174 -12.28 7.17 14.78
C LEU A 174 -11.51 7.91 15.90
N PRO A 175 -12.19 8.34 16.98
CA PRO A 175 -11.56 9.11 18.07
C PRO A 175 -10.48 8.33 18.84
N SER A 176 -10.43 7.00 18.72
CA SER A 176 -9.40 6.17 19.33
C SER A 176 -8.03 6.32 18.64
N ALA A 177 -7.98 6.81 17.39
CA ALA A 177 -6.74 7.04 16.67
C ALA A 177 -6.08 8.34 17.13
N LYS A 178 -4.79 8.28 17.46
CA LYS A 178 -3.97 9.48 17.73
C LYS A 178 -3.55 10.12 16.42
N VAL A 179 -4.30 11.13 16.00
CA VAL A 179 -4.06 11.84 14.74
C VAL A 179 -3.17 13.06 14.95
N PHE A 180 -2.11 13.14 14.15
CA PHE A 180 -1.14 14.23 14.16
C PHE A 180 -1.24 15.06 12.88
N ARG A 181 -1.45 16.37 13.04
CA ARG A 181 -1.35 17.35 11.95
C ARG A 181 0.12 17.60 11.62
N ALA A 182 0.62 16.91 10.61
CA ALA A 182 1.98 17.06 10.09
C ALA A 182 2.07 18.21 9.08
N HIS A 183 1.59 19.41 9.46
CA HIS A 183 1.62 20.60 8.63
C HIS A 183 1.63 21.86 9.49
N GLY A 184 2.52 22.81 9.19
CA GLY A 184 2.54 24.12 9.84
C GLY A 184 3.51 25.09 9.15
N THR A 185 3.33 26.37 9.45
CA THR A 185 4.12 27.49 8.92
C THR A 185 4.82 28.23 10.07
N GLY A 186 5.84 29.03 9.74
CA GLY A 186 6.58 29.84 10.72
C GLY A 186 7.10 29.00 11.89
N ASP A 187 6.89 29.52 13.10
CA ASP A 187 7.43 28.94 14.35
C ASP A 187 6.88 27.54 14.66
N GLN A 188 5.67 27.21 14.19
CA GLN A 188 5.08 25.89 14.40
C GLN A 188 5.84 24.78 13.65
N LYS A 189 6.50 25.13 12.54
CA LYS A 189 7.20 24.17 11.67
C LYS A 189 8.29 23.43 12.42
N SER A 190 9.06 24.12 13.26
CA SER A 190 10.17 23.51 14.02
C SER A 190 9.67 22.44 14.99
N ALA A 191 8.59 22.71 15.71
CA ALA A 191 7.98 21.76 16.64
C ALA A 191 7.37 20.54 15.92
N ILE A 192 6.72 20.75 14.77
CA ILE A 192 6.16 19.68 13.95
C ILE A 192 7.25 18.76 13.40
N ILE A 193 8.32 19.36 12.88
CA ILE A 193 9.46 18.62 12.36
C ILE A 193 10.17 17.83 13.48
N ALA A 194 10.31 18.42 14.67
CA ALA A 194 10.83 17.70 15.83
C ALA A 194 9.98 16.46 16.12
N LYS A 195 8.64 16.61 16.18
CA LYS A 195 7.68 15.49 16.36
C LYS A 195 7.82 14.40 15.29
N LEU A 196 8.02 14.76 14.03
CA LEU A 196 8.22 13.80 12.93
C LEU A 196 9.55 13.05 13.01
N ARG A 197 10.60 13.65 13.58
CA ARG A 197 11.93 13.04 13.69
C ARG A 197 12.08 12.08 14.87
N HIS A 198 11.12 12.02 15.78
CA HIS A 198 11.20 11.07 16.89
C HIS A 198 11.18 9.63 16.35
N ALA A 199 12.14 8.82 16.80
CA ALA A 199 12.27 7.43 16.39
C ALA A 199 11.04 6.57 16.71
N LYS A 200 10.31 6.93 17.79
CA LYS A 200 9.04 6.30 18.17
C LYS A 200 7.92 7.35 18.09
N PRO A 201 7.08 7.31 17.04
CA PRO A 201 5.92 8.17 16.93
C PRO A 201 4.97 8.00 18.12
N SER A 202 4.56 9.11 18.74
CA SER A 202 3.50 9.10 19.77
C SER A 202 2.08 9.13 19.18
N TRP A 203 2.00 9.17 17.85
CA TRP A 203 0.79 9.27 17.03
C TRP A 203 0.66 8.05 16.13
N ASN A 204 -0.57 7.73 15.73
CA ASN A 204 -0.86 6.63 14.82
C ASN A 204 -0.91 7.11 13.36
N VAL A 205 -1.53 8.28 13.11
CA VAL A 205 -1.78 8.80 11.77
C VAL A 205 -1.16 10.19 11.63
N ALA A 206 -0.38 10.42 10.59
CA ALA A 206 0.08 11.75 10.19
C ALA A 206 -0.72 12.25 8.98
N ILE A 207 -1.40 13.39 9.14
CA ILE A 207 -2.11 14.08 8.05
C ILE A 207 -1.26 15.25 7.58
N THR A 208 -0.92 15.27 6.29
CA THR A 208 -0.04 16.27 5.68
C THR A 208 -0.60 16.74 4.34
N THR A 209 0.04 17.76 3.76
CA THR A 209 -0.30 18.26 2.42
C THR A 209 0.75 17.88 1.39
N TYR A 210 0.34 17.90 0.13
CA TYR A 210 1.20 17.70 -1.04
C TYR A 210 2.48 18.52 -1.00
N GLU A 211 2.36 19.81 -0.70
CA GLU A 211 3.49 20.74 -0.66
C GLU A 211 4.37 20.46 0.55
N PHE A 212 3.78 20.20 1.71
CA PHE A 212 4.54 20.00 2.95
C PHE A 212 5.40 18.74 2.90
N ILE A 213 4.86 17.62 2.39
CA ILE A 213 5.67 16.39 2.20
C ILE A 213 6.77 16.61 1.17
N SER A 214 6.49 17.35 0.08
CA SER A 214 7.47 17.63 -0.97
C SER A 214 8.66 18.46 -0.45
N PHE A 215 8.38 19.52 0.32
CA PHE A 215 9.43 20.37 0.90
C PHE A 215 10.23 19.68 2.00
N ASN A 216 9.64 18.72 2.72
CA ASN A 216 10.25 18.04 3.86
C ASN A 216 10.58 16.57 3.59
N ARG A 217 10.81 16.20 2.32
CA ARG A 217 11.01 14.82 1.86
C ARG A 217 12.02 14.01 2.68
N SER A 218 13.12 14.63 3.13
CA SER A 218 14.19 13.96 3.88
C SER A 218 13.77 13.50 5.27
N ILE A 219 12.72 14.11 5.83
CA ILE A 219 12.16 13.72 7.11
C ILE A 219 11.18 12.56 6.89
N PHE A 220 10.26 12.72 5.92
CA PHE A 220 9.26 11.69 5.62
C PHE A 220 9.89 10.39 5.08
N SER A 221 10.99 10.47 4.34
CA SER A 221 11.72 9.28 3.84
C SER A 221 12.36 8.43 4.94
N ARG A 222 12.50 8.97 6.15
CA ARG A 222 13.07 8.25 7.31
C ARG A 222 11.99 7.56 8.17
N ILE A 223 10.72 7.80 7.87
CA ILE A 223 9.60 7.19 8.58
C ILE A 223 9.13 5.99 7.77
N ASN A 224 9.04 4.84 8.42
CA ASN A 224 8.51 3.62 7.82
C ASN A 224 7.00 3.59 8.05
N PHE A 225 6.24 4.06 7.08
CA PHE A 225 4.78 4.03 7.12
C PHE A 225 4.26 2.65 6.76
N HIS A 226 3.23 2.17 7.46
CA HIS A 226 2.57 0.90 7.11
C HIS A 226 1.55 1.04 5.98
N TYR A 227 0.94 2.23 5.85
CA TYR A 227 -0.11 2.47 4.87
C TYR A 227 -0.18 3.96 4.54
N ALA A 228 -0.51 4.27 3.29
CA ALA A 228 -0.68 5.64 2.83
C ALA A 228 -2.00 5.83 2.09
N ILE A 229 -2.72 6.90 2.43
CA ILE A 229 -3.94 7.35 1.75
C ILE A 229 -3.64 8.68 1.08
N ILE A 230 -4.01 8.80 -0.20
CA ILE A 230 -3.80 10.01 -1.00
C ILE A 230 -5.17 10.48 -1.49
N ASP A 231 -5.65 11.58 -0.91
CA ASP A 231 -6.92 12.20 -1.30
C ASP A 231 -6.74 13.09 -2.51
N GLU A 232 -7.66 13.07 -3.47
CA GLU A 232 -7.53 13.76 -4.76
C GLU A 232 -6.29 13.35 -5.56
N GLY A 233 -6.01 12.04 -5.59
CA GLY A 233 -4.83 11.43 -6.23
C GLY A 233 -4.63 11.74 -7.72
N HIS A 234 -5.58 12.42 -8.39
CA HIS A 234 -5.34 12.98 -9.72
C HIS A 234 -4.13 13.95 -9.74
N ARG A 235 -3.79 14.59 -8.62
CA ARG A 235 -2.57 15.40 -8.45
C ARG A 235 -1.27 14.59 -8.52
N ALA A 236 -1.34 13.29 -8.24
CA ALA A 236 -0.20 12.37 -8.31
C ALA A 236 0.09 11.83 -9.72
N LYS A 237 -0.74 12.17 -10.72
CA LYS A 237 -0.66 11.60 -12.08
C LYS A 237 0.61 11.96 -12.84
N ASN A 238 1.26 13.07 -12.50
CA ASN A 238 2.49 13.49 -13.17
C ASN A 238 3.70 12.99 -12.38
N GLU A 239 4.37 11.97 -12.93
CA GLU A 239 5.54 11.32 -12.33
C GLU A 239 6.72 12.28 -12.13
N LEU A 240 6.75 13.42 -12.83
CA LEU A 240 7.80 14.43 -12.68
C LEU A 240 7.53 15.41 -11.53
N THR A 241 6.37 15.33 -10.87
CA THR A 241 6.05 16.24 -9.77
C THR A 241 6.93 15.96 -8.56
N LEU A 242 7.31 17.03 -7.87
CA LEU A 242 8.03 16.96 -6.59
C LEU A 242 7.30 16.07 -5.58
N PHE A 243 5.97 16.04 -5.63
CA PHE A 243 5.14 15.18 -4.80
C PHE A 243 5.32 13.69 -5.14
N ALA A 244 5.19 13.30 -6.42
CA ALA A 244 5.35 11.90 -6.82
C ALA A 244 6.77 11.38 -6.52
N ASN A 245 7.78 12.24 -6.60
CA ASN A 245 9.15 11.91 -6.18
C ASN A 245 9.30 11.78 -4.67
N ALA A 246 8.74 12.71 -3.90
CA ALA A 246 8.80 12.66 -2.44
C ALA A 246 8.09 11.41 -1.89
N LEU A 247 6.93 11.06 -2.45
CA LEU A 247 6.15 9.88 -2.03
C LEU A 247 6.88 8.57 -2.37
N ARG A 248 7.51 8.46 -3.54
CA ARG A 248 8.33 7.26 -3.90
C ARG A 248 9.51 7.05 -2.97
N ASN A 249 10.06 8.13 -2.43
CA ASN A 249 11.16 8.07 -1.47
C ASN A 249 10.67 7.82 -0.03
N CYS A 250 9.36 7.83 0.22
CA CYS A 250 8.82 7.42 1.50
C CYS A 250 8.85 5.89 1.58
N ASN A 251 9.32 5.36 2.71
CA ASN A 251 9.24 3.94 2.95
C ASN A 251 7.81 3.60 3.39
N ILE A 252 7.00 3.12 2.45
CA ILE A 252 5.63 2.68 2.70
C ILE A 252 5.61 1.16 2.49
N GLN A 253 5.39 0.41 3.56
CA GLN A 253 5.30 -1.05 3.50
C GLN A 253 4.08 -1.44 2.65
N SER A 254 4.29 -2.38 1.73
CA SER A 254 3.28 -2.93 0.82
C SER A 254 2.71 -4.23 1.34
#